data_AF-A0AA43HL83-F1
#
_entry.id   AF-A0AA43HL83-F1
#
_cell.length_a   1.000
_cell.length_b   1.000
_cell.length_c   1.000
_cell.angle_alpha   90.00
_cell.angle_beta   90.00
_cell.angle_gamma   90.00
#
_symmetry.space_group_name_H-M   'P 1'
#
loop_
_entity.id
_entity.type
_entity.pdbx_description
1 polymer ?
#
loop_
_entity_poly.entity_id
_entity_poly.type
_entity_poly.pdbx_seq_one_letter_code
_entity_poly.pdbx_strand_id
1 'polypeptide(L)'
;MQGIAAVLAGLMLMVFSAGASTPPIDYEKVRMAGVQRMMGHWVRYIMLSGDSPCITVQIFKSANMEGLVHQKKICSLGKMSFHDDFAFVDVRTIEFEQDQLSLEMVFFGLRGGAREEGKCSIAIGTSSIGDLECSLEYGSEYH
;
A
#
# COMPACT_ATOMS: atom_id res chain seq x y z
N MET A 1 -30.89 37.65 46.98
CA MET A 1 -29.57 37.03 46.71
C MET A 1 -29.85 35.77 45.90
N GLN A 2 -29.67 35.88 44.56
CA GLN A 2 -28.72 35.09 43.75
C GLN A 2 -29.06 33.59 43.73
N GLY A 3 -29.62 33.05 42.64
CA GLY A 3 -28.88 32.59 41.45
C GLY A 3 -28.68 31.07 41.59
N ILE A 4 -28.99 30.19 40.65
CA ILE A 4 -28.31 30.00 39.37
C ILE A 4 -29.21 29.06 38.54
N ALA A 5 -29.61 29.49 37.35
CA ALA A 5 -30.17 28.60 36.34
C ALA A 5 -29.00 27.86 35.67
N ALA A 6 -28.92 26.54 35.85
CA ALA A 6 -27.95 25.70 35.17
C ALA A 6 -28.49 25.34 33.78
N VAL A 7 -28.04 26.07 32.76
CA VAL A 7 -28.25 25.72 31.35
C VAL A 7 -27.20 24.66 30.98
N LEU A 8 -27.63 23.41 30.88
CA LEU A 8 -26.85 22.31 30.31
C LEU A 8 -26.76 22.52 28.78
N ALA A 9 -25.78 23.31 28.35
CA ALA A 9 -25.40 23.40 26.95
C ALA A 9 -24.62 22.14 26.57
N GLY A 10 -25.28 21.25 25.82
CA GLY A 10 -24.69 20.01 25.30
C GLY A 10 -23.48 20.29 24.41
N LEU A 11 -22.34 19.74 24.79
CA LEU A 11 -21.13 19.74 23.99
C LEU A 11 -21.26 18.66 22.90
N MET A 12 -21.85 19.02 21.76
CA MET A 12 -21.79 18.21 20.54
C MET A 12 -20.33 18.20 20.06
N LEU A 13 -19.61 17.11 20.35
CA LEU A 13 -18.31 16.80 19.76
C LEU A 13 -18.50 16.52 18.27
N MET A 14 -18.34 17.55 17.43
CA MET A 14 -18.23 17.37 15.98
C MET A 14 -16.90 16.67 15.69
N VAL A 15 -16.95 15.36 15.49
CA VAL A 15 -15.83 14.59 14.96
C VAL A 15 -15.71 14.95 13.48
N PHE A 16 -14.80 15.87 13.18
CA PHE A 16 -14.39 16.14 11.81
C PHE A 16 -13.62 14.93 11.32
N SER A 17 -14.28 14.06 10.56
CA SER A 17 -13.61 13.03 9.76
C SER A 17 -12.76 13.76 8.73
N ALA A 18 -11.50 14.03 9.06
CA ALA A 18 -10.52 14.51 8.11
C ALA A 18 -10.41 13.44 7.01
N GLY A 19 -11.04 13.69 5.86
CA GLY A 19 -10.85 12.85 4.69
C GLY A 19 -9.36 12.86 4.38
N ALA A 20 -8.72 11.70 4.47
CA ALA A 20 -7.29 11.58 4.16
C ALA A 20 -7.10 12.00 2.70
N SER A 21 -6.61 13.22 2.48
CA SER A 21 -6.22 13.68 1.15
C SER A 21 -4.99 12.89 0.74
N THR A 22 -5.10 12.08 -0.31
CA THR A 22 -3.93 11.43 -0.89
C THR A 22 -2.98 12.48 -1.43
N PRO A 23 -1.67 12.43 -1.08
CA PRO A 23 -0.69 13.31 -1.69
C PRO A 23 -0.80 13.25 -3.21
N PRO A 24 -0.66 14.38 -3.92
CA PRO A 24 -0.66 14.37 -5.38
C PRO A 24 0.45 13.44 -5.89
N ILE A 25 0.11 12.62 -6.89
CA ILE A 25 1.06 11.73 -7.54
C ILE A 25 1.95 12.55 -8.46
N ASP A 26 3.26 12.46 -8.27
CA ASP A 26 4.25 13.00 -9.19
C ASP A 26 4.34 12.08 -10.42
N TYR A 27 3.55 12.37 -11.44
CA TYR A 27 3.42 11.53 -12.63
C TYR A 27 4.72 11.45 -13.45
N GLU A 28 5.61 12.43 -13.33
CA GLU A 28 6.93 12.40 -13.99
C GLU A 28 7.84 11.32 -13.40
N LYS A 29 7.56 10.87 -12.17
CA LYS A 29 8.31 9.82 -11.50
C LYS A 29 7.68 8.44 -11.62
N VAL A 30 6.52 8.30 -12.24
CA VAL A 30 5.87 6.98 -12.35
C VAL A 30 6.73 6.04 -13.18
N ARG A 31 7.16 4.94 -12.55
CA ARG A 31 7.95 3.89 -13.19
C ARG A 31 7.05 2.76 -13.70
N MET A 32 6.08 2.35 -12.89
CA MET A 32 5.11 1.32 -13.24
C MET A 32 3.76 1.68 -12.66
N ALA A 33 2.72 1.47 -13.45
CA ALA A 33 1.34 1.62 -13.01
C ALA A 33 0.44 0.69 -13.80
N GLY A 34 -0.65 0.28 -13.16
CA GLY A 34 -1.68 -0.53 -13.79
C GLY A 34 -3.01 -0.30 -13.08
N VAL A 35 -4.09 -0.52 -13.83
CA VAL A 35 -5.45 -0.41 -13.31
C VAL A 35 -6.31 -1.52 -13.88
N GLN A 36 -7.07 -2.19 -13.02
CA GLN A 36 -8.02 -3.22 -13.43
C GLN A 36 -9.24 -3.23 -12.50
N ARG A 37 -10.38 -3.67 -13.04
CA ARG A 37 -11.57 -3.94 -12.24
C ARG A 37 -11.45 -5.32 -11.59
N MET A 38 -11.42 -5.36 -10.26
CA MET A 38 -11.34 -6.58 -9.46
C MET A 38 -12.52 -6.61 -8.46
N MET A 39 -13.25 -7.73 -8.39
CA MET A 39 -14.38 -7.93 -7.46
C MET A 39 -15.36 -6.74 -7.40
N GLY A 40 -15.61 -6.09 -8.54
CA GLY A 40 -16.54 -4.96 -8.64
C GLY A 40 -15.96 -3.58 -8.29
N HIS A 41 -14.71 -3.51 -7.82
CA HIS A 41 -13.97 -2.27 -7.54
C HIS A 41 -12.88 -2.02 -8.58
N TRP A 42 -12.42 -0.77 -8.66
CA TRP A 42 -11.29 -0.40 -9.51
C TRP A 42 -10.02 -0.36 -8.70
N VAL A 43 -9.07 -1.23 -9.02
CA VAL A 43 -7.81 -1.38 -8.29
C VAL A 43 -6.70 -0.80 -9.14
N ARG A 44 -5.88 0.06 -8.52
CA ARG A 44 -4.74 0.69 -9.15
C ARG A 44 -3.48 0.42 -8.32
N TYR A 45 -2.40 0.00 -8.98
CA TYR A 45 -1.07 0.06 -8.40
C TYR A 45 -0.25 1.16 -9.06
N ILE A 46 0.61 1.82 -8.29
CA ILE A 46 1.57 2.82 -8.77
C ILE A 46 2.88 2.62 -8.02
N MET A 47 3.98 2.63 -8.78
CA MET A 47 5.34 2.72 -8.28
C MET A 47 6.01 3.96 -8.83
N LEU A 48 6.67 4.70 -7.94
CA LEU A 48 7.47 5.87 -8.31
C LEU A 48 8.94 5.49 -8.38
N SER A 49 9.68 6.21 -9.21
CA SER A 49 11.14 6.16 -9.31
C SER A 49 11.74 6.87 -8.10
N GLY A 50 12.84 6.34 -7.56
CA GLY A 50 13.52 6.91 -6.38
C GLY A 50 14.15 5.83 -5.49
N ASP A 51 14.47 6.21 -4.25
CA ASP A 51 15.37 5.47 -3.35
C ASP A 51 14.80 4.18 -2.75
N SER A 52 13.54 3.83 -3.01
CA SER A 52 12.96 2.56 -2.54
C SER A 52 11.74 2.15 -3.39
N PRO A 53 11.62 0.88 -3.81
CA PRO A 53 10.53 0.39 -4.67
C PRO A 53 9.23 0.19 -3.88
N CYS A 54 8.75 1.23 -3.21
CA CYS A 54 7.44 1.15 -2.56
C CYS A 54 6.33 1.03 -3.60
N ILE A 55 5.39 0.13 -3.34
CA ILE A 55 4.19 -0.06 -4.17
C ILE A 55 3.03 0.63 -3.47
N THR A 56 2.34 1.54 -4.16
CA THR A 56 1.08 2.10 -3.67
C THR A 56 -0.07 1.39 -4.37
N VAL A 57 -0.92 0.72 -3.60
CA VAL A 57 -2.14 0.05 -4.08
C VAL A 57 -3.35 0.84 -3.59
N GLN A 58 -4.32 1.06 -4.46
CA GLN A 58 -5.52 1.86 -4.20
C GLN A 58 -6.76 1.17 -4.76
N ILE A 59 -7.86 1.25 -4.02
CA ILE A 59 -9.17 0.73 -4.41
C ILE A 59 -10.13 1.90 -4.56
N PHE A 60 -10.80 2.00 -5.70
CA PHE A 60 -11.73 3.05 -6.07
C PHE A 60 -13.13 2.50 -6.36
N LYS A 61 -14.14 3.34 -6.18
CA LYS A 61 -15.54 3.02 -6.54
C LYS A 61 -15.77 3.08 -8.05
N SER A 62 -15.05 3.93 -8.78
CA SER A 62 -15.30 4.23 -10.20
C SER A 62 -14.04 4.27 -11.06
N ALA A 63 -14.24 4.13 -12.37
CA ALA A 63 -13.16 4.00 -13.36
C ALA A 63 -12.35 5.29 -13.55
N ASN A 64 -12.94 6.44 -13.23
CA ASN A 64 -12.27 7.74 -13.22
C ASN A 64 -11.41 7.97 -11.97
N MET A 65 -11.18 6.93 -11.17
CA MET A 65 -10.40 6.97 -9.92
C MET A 65 -10.99 7.91 -8.86
N GLU A 66 -12.31 8.13 -8.90
CA GLU A 66 -13.03 8.82 -7.85
C GLU A 66 -13.51 7.84 -6.76
N GLY A 67 -13.79 8.40 -5.58
CA GLY A 67 -14.27 7.61 -4.44
C GLY A 67 -13.25 6.58 -3.98
N LEU A 68 -12.03 7.03 -3.63
CA LEU A 68 -11.03 6.19 -2.97
C LEU A 68 -11.65 5.52 -1.74
N VAL A 69 -11.65 4.19 -1.75
CA VAL A 69 -12.17 3.34 -0.67
C VAL A 69 -11.05 3.00 0.30
N HIS A 70 -9.92 2.57 -0.23
CA HIS A 70 -8.78 2.14 0.57
C HIS A 70 -7.47 2.39 -0.19
N GLN A 71 -6.41 2.64 0.55
CA GLN A 71 -5.06 2.77 0.02
C GLN A 71 -4.06 2.14 0.98
N LYS A 72 -3.06 1.49 0.42
CA LYS A 72 -1.90 1.01 1.16
C LYS A 72 -0.62 1.31 0.41
N LYS A 73 0.38 1.83 1.12
CA LYS A 73 1.75 1.95 0.62
C LYS A 73 2.57 0.84 1.27
N ILE A 74 3.17 0.01 0.44
CA ILE A 74 3.92 -1.17 0.85
C ILE A 74 5.39 -0.88 0.57
N CYS A 75 6.20 -0.87 1.63
CA CYS A 75 7.63 -0.52 1.60
C CYS A 75 8.48 -1.54 2.37
N SER A 76 7.92 -2.71 2.67
CA SER A 76 8.57 -3.72 3.49
C SER A 76 8.12 -5.12 3.07
N LEU A 77 8.97 -6.10 3.37
CA LEU A 77 8.65 -7.52 3.37
C LEU A 77 8.66 -7.99 4.83
N GLY A 78 7.50 -8.35 5.36
CA GLY A 78 7.33 -8.56 6.79
C GLY A 78 7.81 -7.33 7.60
N LYS A 79 8.81 -7.52 8.44
CA LYS A 79 9.41 -6.46 9.27
C LYS A 79 10.61 -5.76 8.61
N MET A 80 11.06 -6.23 7.44
CA MET A 80 12.24 -5.72 6.76
C MET A 80 11.88 -4.57 5.83
N SER A 81 12.41 -3.38 6.13
CA SER A 81 12.25 -2.16 5.33
C SER A 81 13.02 -2.29 4.01
N PHE A 82 12.36 -2.02 2.88
CA PHE A 82 13.03 -1.98 1.56
C PHE A 82 14.15 -0.94 1.49
N HIS A 83 14.10 0.09 2.35
CA HIS A 83 15.12 1.14 2.37
C HIS A 83 16.27 0.81 3.33
N ASP A 84 15.96 0.25 4.50
CA ASP A 84 16.93 0.14 5.60
C ASP A 84 17.55 -1.25 5.75
N ASP A 85 16.89 -2.31 5.27
CA ASP A 85 17.29 -3.70 5.52
C ASP A 85 17.81 -4.43 4.27
N PHE A 86 17.59 -3.85 3.09
CA PHE A 86 18.04 -4.39 1.81
C PHE A 86 19.05 -3.46 1.14
N ALA A 87 20.09 -4.03 0.53
CA ALA A 87 21.02 -3.30 -0.31
C ALA A 87 20.36 -2.89 -1.64
N PHE A 88 19.43 -3.71 -2.12
CA PHE A 88 18.69 -3.46 -3.34
C PHE A 88 17.37 -4.24 -3.32
N VAL A 89 16.30 -3.58 -3.76
CA VAL A 89 15.00 -4.21 -4.02
C VAL A 89 14.54 -3.69 -5.38
N ASP A 90 13.98 -4.56 -6.20
CA ASP A 90 13.39 -4.19 -7.48
C ASP A 90 12.13 -5.00 -7.75
N VAL A 91 11.15 -4.38 -8.41
CA VAL A 91 9.96 -5.05 -8.90
C VAL A 91 10.11 -5.18 -10.41
N ARG A 92 10.06 -6.42 -10.91
CA ARG A 92 10.18 -6.73 -12.33
C ARG A 92 8.85 -6.64 -13.03
N THR A 93 7.83 -7.25 -12.43
CA THR A 93 6.48 -7.35 -12.99
C THR A 93 5.45 -7.20 -11.88
N ILE A 94 4.28 -6.70 -12.27
CA ILE A 94 3.07 -6.70 -11.44
C ILE A 94 1.93 -7.11 -12.37
N GLU A 95 1.22 -8.16 -12.01
CA GLU A 95 0.10 -8.70 -12.77
C GLU A 95 -1.15 -8.75 -11.88
N PHE A 96 -2.30 -8.47 -12.49
CA PHE A 96 -3.57 -8.61 -11.81
C PHE A 96 -4.07 -10.05 -11.95
N GLU A 97 -4.36 -10.68 -10.82
CA GLU A 97 -5.05 -11.97 -10.74
C GLU A 97 -6.48 -11.77 -10.21
N GLN A 98 -7.22 -12.86 -10.01
CA GLN A 98 -8.63 -12.81 -9.61
C GLN A 98 -8.85 -12.05 -8.28
N ASP A 99 -7.98 -12.25 -7.29
CA ASP A 99 -8.10 -11.74 -5.92
C ASP A 99 -6.76 -11.24 -5.34
N GLN A 100 -5.73 -11.07 -6.17
CA GLN A 100 -4.42 -10.59 -5.74
C GLN A 100 -3.69 -9.82 -6.84
N LEU A 101 -2.66 -9.09 -6.44
CA LEU A 101 -1.58 -8.72 -7.35
C LEU A 101 -0.48 -9.78 -7.23
N SER A 102 -0.03 -10.33 -8.34
CA SER A 102 1.16 -11.18 -8.42
C SER A 102 2.35 -10.33 -8.83
N LEU A 103 3.48 -10.50 -8.15
CA LEU A 103 4.69 -9.71 -8.37
C LEU A 103 5.89 -10.63 -8.52
N GLU A 104 6.77 -10.30 -9.46
CA GLU A 104 8.14 -10.83 -9.46
C GLU A 104 9.07 -9.75 -8.92
N MET A 105 9.76 -10.06 -7.83
CA MET A 105 10.63 -9.14 -7.13
C MET A 105 12.05 -9.69 -7.02
N VAL A 106 13.02 -8.78 -6.99
CA VAL A 106 14.43 -9.10 -6.80
C VAL A 106 14.90 -8.43 -5.52
N PHE A 107 15.60 -9.19 -4.68
CA PHE A 107 16.14 -8.72 -3.41
C PHE A 107 17.65 -8.97 -3.33
N PHE A 108 18.35 -8.06 -2.66
CA PHE A 108 19.73 -8.22 -2.21
C PHE A 108 19.83 -7.73 -0.77
N GLY A 109 20.24 -8.62 0.13
CA GLY A 109 20.47 -8.30 1.53
C GLY A 109 21.69 -7.40 1.78
N LEU A 110 21.63 -6.53 2.79
CA LEU A 110 22.76 -5.66 3.18
C LEU A 110 24.00 -6.41 3.65
N ARG A 111 23.83 -7.59 4.25
CA ARG A 111 24.93 -8.36 4.87
C ARG A 111 25.64 -9.30 3.89
N GLY A 112 25.37 -9.17 2.59
CA GLY A 112 25.83 -10.08 1.56
C GLY A 112 24.97 -11.35 1.51
N GLY A 113 24.53 -11.68 0.30
CA GLY A 113 23.67 -12.82 0.00
C GLY A 113 23.58 -12.99 -1.51
N ALA A 114 23.08 -14.14 -1.98
CA ALA A 114 22.78 -14.32 -3.40
C ALA A 114 21.66 -13.36 -3.82
N ARG A 115 21.59 -13.05 -5.12
CA ARG A 115 20.40 -12.43 -5.70
C ARG A 115 19.23 -13.38 -5.49
N GLU A 116 18.21 -12.94 -4.78
CA GLU A 116 16.99 -13.72 -4.58
C GLU A 116 15.90 -13.17 -5.48
N GLU A 117 15.29 -14.05 -6.27
CA GLU A 117 14.12 -13.74 -7.08
C GLU A 117 12.90 -14.37 -6.41
N GLY A 118 11.99 -13.52 -5.94
CA GLY A 118 10.82 -13.91 -5.19
C GLY A 118 9.56 -13.75 -6.01
N LYS A 119 8.75 -14.80 -6.05
CA LYS A 119 7.34 -14.65 -6.39
C LYS A 119 6.64 -14.13 -5.15
N CYS A 120 6.00 -12.98 -5.28
CA CYS A 120 5.31 -12.33 -4.21
C CYS A 120 3.86 -12.04 -4.60
N SER A 121 3.01 -11.83 -3.61
CA SER A 121 1.62 -11.48 -3.80
C SER A 121 1.18 -10.41 -2.81
N ILE A 122 0.16 -9.65 -3.23
CA ILE A 122 -0.58 -8.73 -2.36
C ILE A 122 -2.05 -9.11 -2.52
N ALA A 123 -2.66 -9.67 -1.48
CA ALA A 123 -4.07 -10.00 -1.48
C ALA A 123 -4.93 -8.74 -1.63
N ILE A 124 -5.94 -8.79 -2.50
CA ILE A 124 -6.88 -7.71 -2.74
C ILE A 124 -8.26 -8.20 -2.31
N GLY A 125 -8.86 -7.51 -1.35
CA GLY A 125 -10.27 -7.71 -0.97
C GLY A 125 -11.16 -6.59 -1.51
N THR A 126 -12.46 -6.66 -1.22
CA THR A 126 -13.42 -5.61 -1.62
C THR A 126 -13.13 -4.25 -0.98
N SER A 127 -12.57 -4.24 0.23
CA SER A 127 -12.20 -3.04 0.98
C SER A 127 -10.88 -3.16 1.74
N SER A 128 -10.08 -4.18 1.45
CA SER A 128 -8.82 -4.47 2.13
C SER A 128 -7.67 -4.67 1.14
N ILE A 129 -6.47 -4.28 1.54
CA ILE A 129 -5.22 -4.58 0.82
C ILE A 129 -4.30 -5.29 1.79
N GLY A 130 -3.87 -6.51 1.43
CA GLY A 130 -2.96 -7.35 2.20
C GLY A 130 -1.56 -6.77 2.34
N ASP A 131 -0.73 -7.40 3.15
CA ASP A 131 0.72 -7.14 3.14
C ASP A 131 1.36 -7.78 1.89
N LEU A 132 2.63 -7.46 1.64
CA LEU A 132 3.42 -8.21 0.67
C LEU A 132 3.85 -9.52 1.32
N GLU A 133 3.50 -10.62 0.68
CA GLU A 133 3.94 -11.96 1.04
C GLU A 133 4.80 -12.49 -0.10
N CYS A 134 5.94 -13.07 0.20
CA CYS A 134 6.80 -13.68 -0.79
C CYS A 134 6.93 -15.18 -0.53
N SER A 135 7.45 -15.91 -1.51
CA SER A 135 7.93 -17.27 -1.29
C SER A 135 9.46 -17.24 -1.32
N LEU A 136 10.06 -16.58 -0.33
CA LEU A 136 11.51 -16.45 -0.22
C LEU A 136 12.05 -17.14 1.04
N GLU A 137 13.27 -17.66 0.93
CA GLU A 137 14.07 -18.11 2.07
C GLU A 137 15.14 -17.06 2.35
N TYR A 138 14.93 -16.22 3.36
CA TYR A 138 15.96 -15.29 3.81
C TYR A 138 16.58 -15.81 5.11
N GLY A 139 17.75 -16.44 5.02
CA GLY A 139 18.35 -17.13 6.15
C GLY A 139 17.54 -18.39 6.55
N SER A 140 16.93 -18.40 7.74
CA SER A 140 16.11 -19.51 8.26
C SER A 140 14.62 -19.17 8.42
N GLU A 141 14.20 -18.00 7.94
CA GLU A 141 12.80 -17.55 8.00
C GLU A 141 12.22 -17.45 6.59
N TYR A 142 10.98 -17.95 6.44
CA TYR A 142 10.19 -17.76 5.24
C TYR A 142 9.39 -16.45 5.38
N HIS A 143 9.42 -15.65 4.33
CA HIS A 143 8.71 -14.38 4.22
C HIS A 143 8.01 -14.28 2.88
#